data_AF-A0A1X2IBK6-F1
#
_entry.id   AF-A0A1X2IBK6-F1
#
_cell.length_a   1.000
_cell.length_b   1.000
_cell.length_c   1.000
_cell.angle_alpha   90.00
_cell.angle_beta   90.00
_cell.angle_gamma   90.00
#
_symmetry.space_group_name_H-M   'P 1'
#
loop_
_entity.id
_entity.type
_entity.pdbx_description
1 polymer ?
#
loop_
_entity_poly.entity_id
_entity_poly.type
_entity_poly.pdbx_seq_one_letter_code
_entity_poly.pdbx_strand_id
1 'polypeptide(L)'
;VELGAGKKAIIVFVPVPQQKAFHKIQQRLTRELEKKFSDRHVVFVAQRRILKKPSRHENPKQPRPRSRTLTAVHDAVLEDLVYPTEIIGKRTRVKVDGSKTIKCFLDTKDATSLEYKLDTFSSVYRKLTGKDVVFEFPANAELF
;
A
#
# COMPACT_ATOMS: atom_id res chain seq x y z
N VAL A 1 -12.66 4.61 -3.84
CA VAL A 1 -12.45 5.23 -2.51
C VAL A 1 -12.53 6.74 -2.67
N GLU A 2 -13.23 7.43 -1.78
CA GLU A 2 -13.29 8.89 -1.78
C GLU A 2 -12.07 9.44 -1.04
N LEU A 3 -11.36 10.38 -1.67
CA LEU A 3 -10.06 10.90 -1.21
C LEU A 3 -10.18 12.25 -0.49
N GLY A 4 -11.38 12.83 -0.47
CA GLY A 4 -11.62 14.22 -0.09
C GLY A 4 -11.70 15.14 -1.32
N ALA A 5 -12.29 16.33 -1.14
CA ALA A 5 -12.47 17.34 -2.20
C ALA A 5 -13.15 16.82 -3.50
N GLY A 6 -14.04 15.83 -3.39
CA GLY A 6 -14.77 15.25 -4.52
C GLY A 6 -13.97 14.29 -5.41
N LYS A 7 -12.67 14.08 -5.15
CA LYS A 7 -11.81 13.16 -5.92
C LYS A 7 -12.03 11.71 -5.50
N LYS A 8 -12.03 10.80 -6.47
CA LYS A 8 -12.24 9.36 -6.25
C LYS A 8 -11.07 8.56 -6.81
N ALA A 9 -10.56 7.60 -6.03
CA ALA A 9 -9.63 6.58 -6.49
C ALA A 9 -10.34 5.27 -6.84
N ILE A 10 -9.83 4.59 -7.86
CA ILE A 10 -10.23 3.25 -8.26
C ILE A 10 -9.18 2.26 -7.75
N ILE A 11 -9.64 1.24 -7.03
CA ILE A 11 -8.78 0.14 -6.57
C ILE A 11 -9.13 -1.08 -7.39
N VAL A 12 -8.13 -1.66 -8.07
CA VAL A 12 -8.28 -2.91 -8.81
C VAL A 12 -7.62 -4.03 -8.01
N PHE A 13 -8.44 -5.00 -7.62
CA PHE A 13 -7.94 -6.19 -6.92
C PHE A 13 -7.39 -7.20 -7.92
N VAL A 14 -6.11 -7.54 -7.79
CA VAL A 14 -5.43 -8.52 -8.65
C VAL A 14 -5.23 -9.82 -7.86
N PRO A 15 -5.54 -11.00 -8.42
CA PRO A 15 -5.19 -12.26 -7.78
C PRO A 15 -3.69 -12.38 -7.53
N VAL A 16 -3.28 -12.78 -6.32
CA VAL A 16 -1.85 -12.87 -5.93
C VAL A 16 -0.97 -13.63 -6.94
N PRO A 17 -1.41 -14.76 -7.55
CA PRO A 17 -0.58 -15.45 -8.55
C PRO A 17 -0.28 -14.62 -9.80
N GLN A 18 -1.16 -13.70 -10.17
CA GLN A 18 -1.04 -12.86 -11.36
C GLN A 18 -0.31 -11.55 -11.07
N GLN A 19 -0.09 -11.19 -9.80
CA GLN A 19 0.48 -9.91 -9.40
C GLN A 19 1.80 -9.60 -10.12
N LYS A 20 2.72 -10.57 -10.19
CA LYS A 20 4.03 -10.39 -10.87
C LYS A 20 3.89 -10.11 -12.35
N ALA A 21 2.89 -10.68 -13.02
CA ALA A 21 2.62 -10.41 -14.43
C ALA A 21 2.06 -9.00 -14.62
N PHE A 22 1.18 -8.56 -13.72
CA PHE A 22 0.64 -7.20 -13.73
C PHE A 22 1.74 -6.16 -13.49
N HIS A 23 2.67 -6.38 -12.56
CA HIS A 23 3.78 -5.45 -12.30
C HIS A 23 4.55 -5.10 -13.59
N LYS A 24 4.83 -6.09 -14.45
CA LYS A 24 5.55 -5.87 -15.72
C LYS A 24 4.85 -4.88 -16.67
N ILE A 25 3.52 -4.84 -16.66
CA ILE A 25 2.70 -3.99 -17.54
C ILE A 25 2.11 -2.79 -16.80
N GLN A 26 2.30 -2.69 -15.48
CA GLN A 26 1.53 -1.82 -14.60
C GLN A 26 1.69 -0.35 -14.96
N GLN A 27 2.91 0.11 -15.30
CA GLN A 27 3.15 1.52 -15.69
C GLN A 27 2.36 1.94 -16.94
N ARG A 28 2.26 1.05 -17.94
CA ARG A 28 1.49 1.33 -19.17
C ARG A 28 -0.01 1.26 -18.88
N LEU A 29 -0.41 0.23 -18.13
CA LEU A 29 -1.80 -0.01 -17.78
C LEU A 29 -2.39 1.10 -16.90
N THR A 30 -1.65 1.60 -15.89
CA THR A 30 -2.09 2.73 -15.07
C THR A 30 -2.31 3.97 -15.94
N ARG A 31 -1.38 4.31 -16.82
CA ARG A 31 -1.50 5.47 -17.71
C ARG A 31 -2.70 5.37 -18.65
N GLU A 32 -2.93 4.21 -19.25
CA GLU A 32 -4.08 4.00 -20.14
C GLU A 32 -5.42 4.06 -19.41
N LEU A 33 -5.49 3.49 -18.20
CA LEU A 33 -6.70 3.53 -17.38
C LEU A 33 -6.96 4.95 -16.85
N GLU A 34 -5.95 5.67 -16.38
CA GLU A 34 -6.11 7.06 -15.92
C GLU A 34 -6.50 8.00 -17.06
N LYS A 35 -6.04 7.74 -18.29
CA LYS A 35 -6.53 8.46 -19.48
C LYS A 35 -8.01 8.22 -19.75
N LYS A 36 -8.51 6.99 -19.54
CA LYS A 36 -9.92 6.62 -19.75
C LYS A 36 -10.83 7.07 -18.61
N PHE A 37 -10.33 7.04 -17.39
CA PHE A 37 -11.04 7.43 -16.18
C PHE A 37 -10.52 8.79 -15.72
N SER A 38 -10.97 9.84 -16.41
CA SER A 38 -10.58 11.23 -16.14
C SER A 38 -10.73 11.58 -14.65
N ASP A 39 -9.68 12.19 -14.10
CA ASP A 39 -9.58 12.67 -12.71
C ASP A 39 -9.68 11.60 -11.61
N ARG A 40 -9.43 10.33 -11.95
CA ARG A 40 -9.39 9.24 -10.97
C ARG A 40 -8.05 8.54 -10.97
N HIS A 41 -7.43 8.48 -9.80
CA HIS A 41 -6.22 7.69 -9.62
C HIS A 41 -6.55 6.20 -9.58
N VAL A 42 -5.82 5.41 -10.36
CA VAL A 42 -5.98 3.96 -10.42
C VAL A 42 -4.82 3.29 -9.69
N VAL A 43 -5.14 2.42 -8.73
CA VAL A 43 -4.15 1.70 -7.94
C VAL A 43 -4.46 0.20 -7.97
N PHE A 44 -3.42 -0.61 -8.11
CA PHE A 44 -3.50 -2.07 -8.12
C PHE A 44 -3.10 -2.61 -6.75
N VAL A 45 -3.91 -3.51 -6.20
CA VAL A 45 -3.61 -4.16 -4.92
C VAL A 45 -3.87 -5.65 -5.05
N ALA A 46 -2.96 -6.48 -4.59
CA ALA A 46 -3.17 -7.92 -4.62
C ALA A 46 -4.22 -8.35 -3.58
N GLN A 47 -5.12 -9.24 -3.99
CA GLN A 47 -6.16 -9.78 -3.13
C GLN A 47 -5.59 -10.84 -2.18
N ARG A 48 -5.08 -10.40 -1.03
CA ARG A 48 -4.48 -11.28 -0.01
C ARG A 48 -5.49 -11.70 1.04
N ARG A 49 -5.42 -12.96 1.48
CA ARG A 49 -6.25 -13.50 2.56
C ARG A 49 -5.53 -13.44 3.91
N ILE A 50 -6.13 -12.73 4.87
CA ILE A 50 -5.68 -12.74 6.27
C ILE A 50 -6.36 -13.91 6.99
N LEU A 51 -5.56 -14.80 7.57
CA LEU A 51 -6.07 -15.83 8.49
C LEU A 51 -6.10 -15.27 9.91
N LYS A 52 -7.03 -15.73 10.75
CA LYS A 52 -7.08 -15.36 12.17
C LYS A 52 -5.85 -15.91 12.90
N LYS A 53 -5.40 -15.22 13.97
CA LYS A 53 -4.41 -15.79 14.88
C LYS A 53 -5.08 -16.94 15.65
N PRO A 54 -4.50 -18.17 15.64
CA PRO A 54 -5.09 -19.27 16.39
C PRO A 54 -5.18 -18.90 17.87
N SER A 55 -6.36 -19.07 18.45
CA SER A 55 -6.58 -18.88 19.89
C SER A 55 -6.19 -20.13 20.67
N ARG A 56 -6.08 -20.05 22.00
CA ARG A 56 -5.76 -21.21 22.86
C ARG A 56 -6.80 -22.35 22.73
N HIS A 57 -8.03 -22.05 22.31
CA HIS A 57 -9.12 -23.01 22.13
C HIS A 57 -9.20 -23.58 20.71
N GLU A 58 -8.40 -23.07 19.77
CA GLU A 58 -8.37 -23.52 18.38
C GLU A 58 -7.10 -24.36 18.16
N ASN A 59 -7.26 -25.65 17.83
CA ASN A 59 -6.17 -26.54 17.44
C ASN A 59 -6.24 -26.78 15.92
N PRO A 60 -5.70 -25.87 15.09
CA PRO A 60 -5.74 -26.04 13.65
C PRO A 60 -4.86 -27.22 13.21
N LYS A 61 -5.35 -28.03 12.27
CA LYS A 61 -4.59 -29.16 11.70
C LYS A 61 -3.30 -28.71 11.00
N GLN A 62 -3.25 -27.48 10.50
CA GLN A 62 -2.10 -26.91 9.79
C GLN A 62 -1.69 -25.58 10.41
N PRO A 63 -0.37 -25.30 10.52
CA PRO A 63 0.11 -24.04 11.05
C PRO A 63 -0.25 -22.87 10.13
N ARG A 64 -0.57 -21.72 10.72
CA ARG A 64 -0.85 -20.49 9.97
C ARG A 64 0.43 -20.03 9.25
N PRO A 65 0.43 -19.89 7.91
CA PRO A 65 1.57 -19.35 7.18
C PRO A 65 1.82 -17.88 7.53
N ARG A 66 3.10 -17.48 7.65
CA ARG A 66 3.48 -16.08 7.94
C ARG A 66 2.95 -15.10 6.89
N SER A 67 2.91 -15.51 5.63
CA SER A 67 2.36 -14.72 4.51
C SER A 67 0.87 -14.39 4.64
N ARG A 68 0.11 -15.12 5.48
CA ARG A 68 -1.32 -14.87 5.75
C ARG A 68 -1.54 -14.25 7.13
N THR A 69 -0.51 -13.59 7.66
CA THR A 69 -0.62 -12.80 8.90
C THR A 69 -1.08 -11.38 8.60
N LEU A 70 -1.78 -10.75 9.55
CA LEU A 70 -2.26 -9.36 9.39
C LEU A 70 -1.10 -8.42 9.10
N THR A 71 0.00 -8.54 9.86
CA THR A 71 1.19 -7.71 9.69
C THR A 71 1.80 -7.88 8.31
N ALA A 72 2.10 -9.13 7.89
CA ALA A 72 2.70 -9.39 6.59
C ALA A 72 1.81 -8.94 5.42
N VAL A 73 0.49 -9.11 5.54
CA VAL A 73 -0.44 -8.64 4.51
C VAL A 73 -0.48 -7.11 4.44
N HIS A 74 -0.45 -6.41 5.58
CA HIS A 74 -0.43 -4.95 5.59
C HIS A 74 0.87 -4.39 5.01
N ASP A 75 2.01 -5.03 5.28
CA ASP A 75 3.29 -4.64 4.70
C ASP A 75 3.29 -4.85 3.19
N ALA A 76 2.81 -6.00 2.71
CA ALA A 76 2.71 -6.28 1.28
C ALA A 76 1.69 -5.38 0.55
N VAL A 77 0.63 -4.91 1.23
CA VAL A 77 -0.28 -3.91 0.65
C VAL A 77 0.42 -2.56 0.49
N LEU A 78 1.30 -2.16 1.41
CA LEU A 78 2.07 -0.91 1.24
C LEU A 78 2.96 -0.97 0.00
N GLU A 79 3.66 -2.08 -0.20
CA GLU A 79 4.51 -2.32 -1.38
C GLU A 79 3.70 -2.25 -2.69
N ASP A 80 2.53 -2.88 -2.74
CA ASP A 80 1.68 -2.84 -3.94
C ASP A 80 1.21 -1.42 -4.29
N LEU A 81 0.87 -0.61 -3.27
CA LEU A 81 0.34 0.73 -3.48
C LEU A 81 1.38 1.65 -4.13
N VAL A 82 2.66 1.50 -3.77
CA VAL A 82 3.72 2.40 -4.20
C VAL A 82 4.43 1.93 -5.47
N TYR A 83 4.15 0.72 -5.97
CA TYR A 83 4.73 0.26 -7.23
C TYR A 83 4.51 1.28 -8.37
N PRO A 84 5.57 1.73 -9.07
CA PRO A 84 6.87 1.06 -9.27
C PRO A 84 7.97 1.39 -8.25
N THR A 85 7.75 2.32 -7.32
CA THR A 85 8.79 2.69 -6.35
C THR A 85 8.96 1.65 -5.27
N GLU A 86 10.17 1.61 -4.72
CA GLU A 86 10.50 0.80 -3.55
C GLU A 86 10.47 1.67 -2.29
N ILE A 87 10.08 1.04 -1.18
CA ILE A 87 10.13 1.67 0.14
C ILE A 87 11.54 1.46 0.69
N ILE A 88 12.32 2.54 0.79
CA ILE A 88 13.67 2.52 1.37
C ILE A 88 13.61 2.28 2.88
N GLY A 89 12.64 2.93 3.53
CA GLY A 89 12.57 2.93 4.99
C GLY A 89 11.14 3.03 5.50
N LYS A 90 10.92 2.48 6.69
CA LYS A 90 9.62 2.53 7.37
C LYS A 90 9.82 2.83 8.85
N ARG A 91 9.20 3.90 9.33
CA ARG A 91 9.21 4.29 10.75
C ARG A 91 7.78 4.40 11.26
N THR A 92 7.50 3.81 12.41
CA THR A 92 6.22 4.05 13.09
C THR A 92 6.42 5.12 14.16
N ARG A 93 5.79 6.28 13.99
CA ARG A 93 5.74 7.32 15.01
C ARG A 93 4.57 7.03 15.94
N VAL A 94 4.84 6.92 17.22
CA VAL A 94 3.82 6.85 18.27
C VAL A 94 3.72 8.23 18.91
N LYS A 95 2.53 8.82 18.92
CA LYS A 95 2.26 10.10 19.58
C LYS A 95 1.92 9.87 21.06
N VAL A 96 1.91 10.95 21.85
CA VAL A 96 1.64 10.92 23.30
C VAL A 96 0.24 10.40 23.62
N ASP A 97 -0.73 10.64 22.72
CA ASP A 97 -2.09 10.12 22.77
C ASP A 97 -2.19 8.61 22.45
N GLY A 98 -1.08 7.96 22.14
CA GLY A 98 -1.01 6.54 21.73
C GLY A 98 -1.34 6.30 20.26
N SER A 99 -1.73 7.33 19.49
CA SER A 99 -1.99 7.20 18.06
C SER A 99 -0.69 6.85 17.32
N LYS A 100 -0.81 5.98 16.31
CA LYS A 100 0.32 5.48 15.53
C LYS A 100 0.21 5.97 14.10
N THR A 101 1.23 6.65 13.62
CA THR A 101 1.34 7.07 12.23
C THR A 101 2.57 6.41 11.62
N ILE A 102 2.38 5.68 10.53
CA ILE A 102 3.47 5.04 9.79
C ILE A 102 4.02 6.06 8.80
N LYS A 103 5.32 6.34 8.88
CA LYS A 103 6.05 7.10 7.87
C LYS A 103 6.79 6.12 6.96
N CYS A 104 6.45 6.14 5.68
CA CYS A 104 7.09 5.33 4.65
C CYS A 104 7.95 6.26 3.78
N PHE A 105 9.24 5.94 3.68
CA PHE A 105 10.21 6.66 2.86
C PHE A 105 10.35 5.96 1.53
N LEU A 106 10.11 6.69 0.45
CA LEU A 106 10.19 6.20 -0.94
C LEU A 106 11.52 6.61 -1.59
N ASP A 107 11.92 5.89 -2.65
CA ASP A 107 13.10 6.29 -3.44
C ASP A 107 12.88 7.65 -4.13
N THR A 108 13.86 8.54 -3.99
CA THR A 108 13.82 9.92 -4.49
C THR A 108 13.90 10.00 -6.02
N LYS A 109 14.41 8.95 -6.67
CA LYS A 109 14.55 8.90 -8.15
C LYS A 109 13.22 9.08 -8.88
N ASP A 110 12.14 8.58 -8.30
CA ASP A 110 10.83 8.57 -8.92
C ASP A 110 9.90 9.66 -8.37
N ALA A 111 10.43 10.61 -7.58
CA ALA A 111 9.65 11.64 -6.89
C ALA A 111 8.70 12.38 -7.83
N THR A 112 9.21 12.86 -8.96
CA THR A 112 8.44 13.60 -9.98
C THR A 112 7.24 12.81 -10.53
N SER A 113 7.35 11.48 -10.59
CA SER A 113 6.33 10.62 -11.20
C SER A 113 5.21 10.21 -10.23
N LEU A 114 5.46 10.29 -8.92
CA LEU A 114 4.61 9.64 -7.92
C LEU A 114 4.09 10.61 -6.84
N GLU A 115 4.68 11.81 -6.74
CA GLU A 115 4.30 12.86 -5.79
C GLU A 115 2.81 13.21 -5.84
N TYR A 116 2.22 13.30 -7.04
CA TYR A 116 0.79 13.64 -7.20
C TYR A 116 -0.18 12.56 -6.67
N LYS A 117 0.30 11.35 -6.33
CA LYS A 117 -0.52 10.23 -5.82
C LYS A 117 -0.37 9.97 -4.32
N LEU A 118 0.54 10.65 -3.61
CA LEU A 118 0.86 10.32 -2.21
C LEU A 118 -0.37 10.36 -1.28
N ASP A 119 -1.18 11.40 -1.40
CA ASP A 119 -2.43 11.56 -0.62
C ASP A 119 -3.45 10.45 -0.93
N THR A 120 -3.44 9.98 -2.18
CA THR A 120 -4.27 8.86 -2.62
C THR A 120 -3.85 7.58 -1.92
N PHE A 121 -2.55 7.29 -1.88
CA PHE A 121 -2.03 6.08 -1.22
C PHE A 121 -2.33 6.08 0.27
N SER A 122 -2.15 7.22 0.95
CA SER A 122 -2.50 7.36 2.37
C SER A 122 -3.97 7.04 2.62
N SER A 123 -4.87 7.64 1.84
CA SER A 123 -6.32 7.46 1.98
C SER A 123 -6.77 6.03 1.66
N VAL A 124 -6.21 5.44 0.60
CA VAL A 124 -6.49 4.05 0.21
C VAL A 124 -6.04 3.09 1.30
N TYR A 125 -4.81 3.25 1.81
CA TYR A 125 -4.29 2.38 2.86
C TYR A 125 -5.10 2.51 4.15
N ARG A 126 -5.48 3.73 4.54
CA ARG A 126 -6.35 3.98 5.69
C ARG A 126 -7.70 3.31 5.52
N LYS A 127 -8.30 3.35 4.32
CA LYS A 127 -9.59 2.69 4.05
C LYS A 127 -9.50 1.16 4.09
N LEU A 128 -8.41 0.59 3.59
CA LEU A 128 -8.22 -0.87 3.55
C LEU A 128 -7.82 -1.45 4.91
N THR A 129 -7.03 -0.72 5.70
CA THR A 129 -6.38 -1.26 6.90
C THR A 129 -6.77 -0.60 8.21
N GLY A 130 -7.39 0.58 8.15
CA GLY A 130 -7.70 1.42 9.31
C GLY A 130 -6.47 2.09 9.95
N LYS A 131 -5.30 2.02 9.33
CA LYS A 131 -4.05 2.61 9.85
C LYS A 131 -3.66 3.85 9.07
N ASP A 132 -3.16 4.87 9.77
CA ASP A 132 -2.68 6.09 9.14
C ASP A 132 -1.23 5.93 8.65
N VAL A 133 -1.00 6.33 7.41
CA VAL A 133 0.31 6.32 6.74
C VAL A 133 0.58 7.67 6.10
N VAL A 134 1.83 8.11 6.15
CA VAL A 134 2.34 9.25 5.38
C VAL A 134 3.52 8.75 4.54
N PHE A 135 3.48 9.07 3.25
CA PHE A 135 4.55 8.76 2.30
C PHE A 135 5.38 10.03 2.08
N GLU A 136 6.70 9.91 2.20
CA GLU A 136 7.63 11.04 2.10
C GLU A 136 8.85 10.61 1.27
N PHE A 137 9.41 11.53 0.48
CA PHE A 137 10.72 11.34 -0.14
C PHE A 137 11.80 11.90 0.82
N PRO A 138 12.80 11.10 1.24
CA PRO A 138 13.83 11.57 2.14
C PRO A 138 14.72 12.60 1.44
N ALA A 139 15.06 13.71 2.11
CA ALA A 139 15.99 14.70 1.56
C ALA A 139 17.43 14.16 1.45
N ASN A 140 17.81 13.30 2.39
CA ASN A 140 19.12 12.63 2.43
C ASN A 140 18.90 11.11 2.44
N ALA A 141 19.29 10.44 1.36
CA ALA A 141 19.15 8.99 1.22
C ALA A 141 20.06 8.20 2.18
N GLU A 142 21.15 8.82 2.67
CA GLU A 142 22.21 8.16 3.46
C GLU A 142 21.94 8.06 4.98
N LEU A 143 20.85 8.63 5.48
CA LEU A 143 20.57 8.72 6.93
C LEU A 143 19.69 7.58 7.48
N PHE A 144 19.50 6.50 6.73
CA PHE A 144 18.58 5.40 7.08
C PHE A 144 19.21 4.02 6.94
#